data_AF-A0A2T0S4E4-F1
#
_entry.id   AF-A0A2T0S4E4-F1
#
_cell.length_a   1.000
_cell.length_b   1.000
_cell.length_c   1.000
_cell.angle_alpha   90.00
_cell.angle_beta   90.00
_cell.angle_gamma   90.00
#
_symmetry.space_group_name_H-M   'P 1'
#
loop_
_entity.id
_entity.type
_entity.pdbx_description
1 polymer ?
#
loop_
_entity_poly.entity_id
_entity_poly.type
_entity_poly.pdbx_seq_one_letter_code
_entity_poly.pdbx_strand_id
1 'polypeptide(L)' 'MARTKKVTITLPVELLESMKTHTDNVSGYLTELAERAERRRLLRAELDRYQGESGAFTDEEMAEARSLLHGAEETGRAA' A
#
# COMPACT_ATOMS: atom_id res chain seq x y z
N MET A 1 -6.16 -10.47 -19.93
CA MET A 1 -4.85 -9.80 -19.76
C MET A 1 -5.10 -8.33 -19.47
N ALA A 2 -4.49 -7.77 -18.43
CA ALA A 2 -4.61 -6.34 -18.12
C ALA A 2 -4.01 -5.51 -19.26
N ARG A 3 -4.62 -4.36 -19.58
CA ARG A 3 -4.12 -3.44 -20.61
C ARG A 3 -2.91 -2.71 -20.05
N THR A 4 -1.71 -3.11 -20.44
CA THR A 4 -0.45 -2.48 -20.02
C THR A 4 0.04 -1.47 -21.05
N LYS A 5 0.69 -0.40 -20.59
CA LYS A 5 1.35 0.60 -21.44
C LYS A 5 2.81 0.69 -21.05
N LYS A 6 3.73 0.59 -22.03
CA LYS A 6 5.16 0.78 -21.78
C LYS A 6 5.44 2.25 -21.48
N VAL A 7 6.14 2.50 -20.39
CA VAL A 7 6.58 3.84 -19.96
C VAL A 7 8.09 3.81 -19.81
N THR A 8 8.76 4.89 -20.25
CA THR A 8 10.20 5.08 -19.99
C THR A 8 10.33 6.03 -18.81
N ILE A 9 11.03 5.60 -17.77
CA ILE A 9 11.27 6.38 -16.56
C ILE A 9 12.77 6.50 -16.30
N THR A 10 13.18 7.58 -15.65
CA THR A 10 14.56 7.75 -15.18
C THR A 10 14.60 7.45 -13.69
N LEU A 11 15.56 6.62 -13.28
CA LEU A 11 15.80 6.24 -11.88
C LEU A 11 17.26 6.52 -11.52
N PRO A 12 17.55 6.86 -10.25
CA PRO A 12 18.92 6.87 -9.75
C PRO A 12 19.59 5.51 -9.96
N VAL A 13 20.87 5.50 -10.35
CA VAL A 13 21.60 4.28 -10.67
C VAL A 13 21.72 3.40 -9.43
N GLU A 14 22.02 4.00 -8.28
CA GLU A 14 22.18 3.33 -7.00
C GLU A 14 20.88 2.64 -6.56
N LEU A 15 19.73 3.29 -6.81
CA LEU A 15 18.42 2.72 -6.53
C LEU A 15 18.15 1.52 -7.45
N LEU A 16 18.43 1.66 -8.75
CA LEU A 16 18.23 0.57 -9.70
C LEU A 16 19.09 -0.65 -9.35
N GLU A 17 20.36 -0.44 -9.00
CA GLU A 17 21.26 -1.52 -8.59
C GLU A 17 20.80 -2.17 -7.29
N SER A 18 20.40 -1.37 -6.28
CA SER A 18 19.83 -1.90 -5.04
C SER A 18 18.52 -2.66 -5.25
N MET A 19 17.72 -2.34 -6.27
CA MET A 19 16.51 -3.11 -6.57
C MET A 19 16.89 -4.45 -7.21
N LYS A 20 17.86 -4.44 -8.14
CA LYS A 20 18.34 -5.66 -8.80
C LYS A 20 18.97 -6.68 -7.83
N THR A 21 19.50 -6.26 -6.68
CA THR A 21 20.02 -7.21 -5.68
C THR A 21 18.94 -8.08 -5.04
N HIS A 22 17.66 -7.68 -5.13
CA HIS A 22 16.55 -8.38 -4.48
C HIS A 22 15.43 -8.79 -5.45
N THR A 23 15.49 -8.41 -6.73
CA THR A 23 14.55 -8.87 -7.75
C THR A 23 15.15 -8.84 -9.15
N ASP A 24 14.88 -9.90 -9.92
CA ASP A 24 15.20 -9.95 -11.35
C ASP A 24 14.15 -9.22 -12.21
N ASN A 25 12.99 -8.90 -11.64
CA ASN A 25 11.88 -8.21 -12.33
C ASN A 25 11.60 -6.83 -11.72
N VAL A 26 12.46 -5.88 -12.05
CA VAL A 26 12.33 -4.47 -11.63
C VAL A 26 10.97 -3.88 -12.05
N SER A 27 10.47 -4.23 -13.23
CA SER A 27 9.20 -3.68 -13.74
C SER A 27 7.98 -4.16 -12.95
N GLY A 28 7.95 -5.44 -12.57
CA GLY A 28 6.92 -6.01 -11.73
C GLY A 28 6.96 -5.41 -10.33
N TYR A 29 8.16 -5.33 -9.75
CA TYR A 29 8.35 -4.73 -8.43
C TYR A 29 7.90 -3.27 -8.37
N LEU A 30 8.24 -2.46 -9.38
CA LEU A 30 7.74 -1.08 -9.48
C LEU A 30 6.22 -1.01 -9.64
N THR A 31 5.63 -1.94 -10.39
CA THR A 31 4.18 -2.00 -10.57
C THR A 31 3.48 -2.28 -9.23
N GLU A 32 3.93 -3.27 -8.47
CA GLU A 32 3.37 -3.58 -7.16
C GLU A 32 3.50 -2.42 -6.17
N LEU A 33 4.66 -1.75 -6.16
CA LEU A 33 4.87 -0.55 -5.34
C LEU A 33 3.93 0.58 -5.74
N ALA A 34 3.74 0.82 -7.04
CA ALA A 34 2.84 1.83 -7.55
C ALA A 34 1.37 1.50 -7.22
N GLU A 35 0.93 0.26 -7.39
CA GLU A 35 -0.41 -0.20 -7.02
C GLU A 35 -0.67 -0.04 -5.52
N ARG A 36 0.31 -0.38 -4.69
CA ARG A 36 0.20 -0.21 -3.23
C ARG A 36 0.14 1.26 -2.85
N ALA A 37 0.91 2.11 -3.51
CA ALA A 37 0.88 3.55 -3.30
C ALA A 37 -0.47 4.16 -3.71
N GLU A 38 -1.00 3.78 -4.87
CA GLU A 38 -2.26 4.30 -5.38
C GLU A 38 -3.45 3.84 -4.53
N ARG A 39 -3.48 2.57 -4.10
CA ARG A 39 -4.50 2.08 -3.15
C ARG A 39 -4.51 2.88 -1.85
N ARG A 40 -3.33 3.18 -1.28
CA ARG A 40 -3.23 4.02 -0.07
C ARG A 40 -3.74 5.44 -0.31
N ARG A 41 -3.43 6.02 -1.47
CA ARG A 41 -3.88 7.37 -1.86
C ARG A 41 -5.41 7.44 -1.93
N LEU A 42 -6.02 6.48 -2.62
CA LEU A 42 -7.47 6.39 -2.76
C LEU A 42 -8.16 6.16 -1.41
N LEU A 43 -7.63 5.25 -0.59
CA LEU A 43 -8.14 5.01 0.76
C LEU A 43 -8.06 6.26 1.63
N ARG A 44 -6.94 7.00 1.60
CA ARG A 44 -6.80 8.24 2.35
C ARG A 44 -7.83 9.28 1.91
N ALA A 45 -8.01 9.47 0.60
CA ALA A 45 -9.00 10.40 0.09
C ALA A 45 -10.43 10.05 0.55
N GLU A 46 -10.76 8.75 0.61
CA GLU A 46 -12.04 8.27 1.13
C GLU A 46 -12.21 8.58 2.63
N LEU A 47 -11.19 8.29 3.45
CA LEU A 47 -11.21 8.56 4.89
C LEU A 47 -11.27 10.05 5.20
N ASP A 48 -10.59 10.88 4.40
CA ASP A 48 -10.63 12.33 4.56
C ASP A 48 -12.03 12.88 4.21
N ARG A 49 -12.68 12.33 3.17
CA ARG A 49 -14.08 12.67 2.85
C ARG A 49 -15.02 12.28 3.99
N TYR A 50 -14.89 11.06 4.50
CA TYR A 50 -15.71 10.57 5.61
C TYR A 50 -15.58 11.46 6.84
N GLN A 51 -14.36 11.85 7.21
CA GLN A 51 -14.14 12.74 8.36
C GLN A 51 -14.71 14.15 8.15
N GLY A 52 -14.74 14.64 6.90
CA GLY A 52 -15.41 15.89 6.57
C GLY A 52 -16.93 15.84 6.76
N GLU A 53 -17.55 14.68 6.49
CA GLU A 53 -19.00 14.49 6.58
C GLU A 53 -19.47 14.08 7.99
N SER A 54 -18.67 13.27 8.69
CA SER A 54 -19.05 12.60 9.95
C SER A 54 -18.27 13.08 11.18
N GLY A 55 -17.19 13.85 10.99
CA GLY A 55 -16.27 14.26 12.05
C GLY A 55 -15.03 13.37 12.14
N ALA A 56 -14.03 13.82 12.90
CA ALA A 56 -12.78 13.08 13.08
C ALA A 56 -13.02 11.75 13.82
N PHE A 57 -12.27 10.71 13.44
CA PHE A 57 -12.28 9.43 14.15
C PHE A 57 -11.83 9.63 15.60
N THR A 58 -12.53 8.99 16.54
CA THR A 58 -12.14 9.04 17.96
C THR A 58 -11.04 8.02 18.27
N ASP A 59 -10.38 8.21 19.41
CA ASP A 59 -9.35 7.28 19.87
C ASP A 59 -9.94 5.89 20.15
N GLU A 60 -11.18 5.81 20.63
CA GLU A 60 -11.89 4.54 20.86
C GLU A 60 -12.14 3.79 19.55
N GLU A 61 -12.65 4.48 18.52
CA GLU A 61 -12.91 3.90 17.19
C GLU A 61 -11.60 3.42 16.54
N MET A 62 -10.53 4.19 16.68
CA MET A 62 -9.19 3.82 16.18
C MET A 62 -8.61 2.61 16.92
N ALA A 63 -8.85 2.49 18.23
CA ALA A 63 -8.42 1.35 19.03
C ALA A 63 -9.17 0.07 18.64
N GLU A 64 -10.50 0.16 18.44
CA GLU A 64 -11.32 -0.94 17.94
C GLU A 64 -10.84 -1.40 16.55
N ALA A 65 -10.66 -0.46 15.61
CA ALA A 65 -10.17 -0.77 14.27
C ALA A 65 -8.80 -1.46 14.29
N ARG A 66 -7.88 -1.00 15.14
CA ARG A 66 -6.55 -1.61 15.31
C ARG A 66 -6.65 -3.03 15.87
N SER A 67 -7.55 -3.25 16.83
CA SER A 67 -7.83 -4.58 17.39
C SER A 67 -8.37 -5.54 16.33
N LEU A 68 -9.29 -5.08 15.46
CA LEU A 68 -9.83 -5.91 14.37
C LEU A 68 -8.78 -6.26 13.31
N LEU A 69 -7.92 -5.31 12.95
CA LEU A 69 -6.90 -5.51 11.91
C LEU A 69 -5.74 -6.42 12.35
N HIS A 70 -5.33 -6.34 13.62
CA HIS A 70 -4.17 -7.09 14.13
C HIS A 70 -4.55 -8.28 15.03
N GLY A 71 -5.76 -8.30 15.59
CA GLY A 71 -6.26 -9.39 16.43
C GLY A 71 -6.61 -10.67 15.67
N ALA A 72 -6.75 -10.62 14.34
CA ALA A 72 -6.95 -11.80 13.50
C ALA A 72 -5.65 -12.44 12.96
N GLU A 73 -4.49 -11.77 13.09
CA GLU A 73 -3.20 -12.30 12.60
C GLU A 73 -2.59 -13.36 13.54
N GLU A 74 -3.03 -13.45 14.79
CA GLU A 74 -2.50 -14.42 15.76
C GLU A 74 -3.03 -15.85 15.55
N THR A 75 -4.20 -16.02 14.91
CA THR A 75 -4.79 -17.34 14.61
C THR A 75 -4.29 -17.96 13.30
N GLY A 76 -3.48 -17.25 12.50
CA GLY A 76 -2.97 -17.74 11.21
C GLY A 76 -1.49 -18.14 11.18
N ARG A 77 -0.72 -17.86 12.25
CA ARG A 77 0.73 -18.19 12.32
C ARG A 77 1.05 -19.45 13.13
N ALA A 78 0.03 -20.09 13.69
CA ALA A 78 0.12 -21.37 14.38
C ALA A 78 -0.64 -22.46 13.60
N ALA A 79 -0.13 -22.85 12.44
CA ALA A 79 -0.49 -24.09 11.75
C ALA A 79 0.68 -24.54 10.86
#